data_AF-A0A0G2H9Q3-F1
#
_entry.id   AF-A0A0G2H9Q3-F1
#
_cell.length_a   1.000
_cell.length_b   1.000
_cell.length_c   1.000
_cell.angle_alpha   90.00
_cell.angle_beta   90.00
_cell.angle_gamma   90.00
#
_symmetry.space_group_name_H-M   'P 1'
#
loop_
_entity.id
_entity.type
_entity.pdbx_description
1 polymer ?
#
loop_
_entity_poly.entity_id
_entity_poly.type
_entity_poly.pdbx_seq_one_letter_code
_entity_poly.pdbx_strand_id
1 'polypeptide(L)'
;MSSHTRPKLSAGELSSLLGILPAVAGTILSFFLSNSWRQWRQGILCARSLRRNAAASFGTVISLLKPRQLRVFVSNTTGKTVADYCAAKDLTHQPILVENSDGFPPAMLHFIDCKLAQKGPILLYFHGGGFIVPLHSPAFAVSSARIARASPVLLEYTLVPECEYPGQLAQAVAALRLILQYRSPADIIIGGESAGGNMALAVLAHLQQPKPGIAPLVLPPAPGDRFRGAFAISPRTANLATAESFRTNSGKDFMSEHSLVAITASWKPEADVWAAPVLAPKSFWVGFKADKLLLVVGADEVYRDDVCHTAKMMGAREVGVGSLDAKTKVPRGGGPDAQLIICPNEMHCQASLDMSVGIRDGYMTRGVAGWLARC
;
A
#
# COMPACT_ATOMS: atom_id res chain seq x y z
N MET A 1 -24.47 3.80 -2.66
CA MET A 1 -23.49 4.61 -3.41
C MET A 1 -22.19 3.84 -3.38
N SER A 2 -21.50 3.70 -4.50
CA SER A 2 -20.21 3.00 -4.56
C SER A 2 -19.07 3.98 -4.21
N SER A 3 -17.98 3.51 -3.60
CA SER A 3 -16.78 4.33 -3.39
C SER A 3 -16.12 4.79 -4.70
N HIS A 4 -16.55 4.24 -5.84
CA HIS A 4 -16.19 4.68 -7.19
C HIS A 4 -16.94 5.95 -7.62
N THR A 5 -17.84 6.48 -6.78
CA THR A 5 -18.46 7.80 -6.95
C THR A 5 -18.20 8.67 -5.72
N ARG A 6 -18.13 9.99 -5.94
CA ARG A 6 -17.89 10.95 -4.86
C ARG A 6 -19.09 10.97 -3.91
N PRO A 7 -18.90 10.80 -2.58
CA PRO A 7 -20.01 10.77 -1.65
C PRO A 7 -20.67 12.16 -1.56
N LYS A 8 -22.01 12.19 -1.53
CA LYS A 8 -22.77 13.37 -1.11
C LYS A 8 -22.95 13.32 0.41
N LEU A 9 -22.54 14.38 1.11
CA LEU A 9 -22.73 14.50 2.56
C LEU A 9 -24.14 15.04 2.87
N SER A 10 -24.72 14.54 3.95
CA SER A 10 -25.93 15.10 4.56
C SER A 10 -25.64 16.46 5.24
N ALA A 11 -26.68 17.25 5.51
CA ALA A 11 -26.56 18.50 6.24
C ALA A 11 -25.93 18.31 7.64
N GLY A 12 -26.24 17.21 8.33
CA GLY A 12 -25.63 16.87 9.63
C GLY A 12 -24.14 16.52 9.53
N GLU A 13 -23.74 15.80 8.49
CA GLU A 13 -22.32 15.52 8.22
C GLU A 13 -21.55 16.80 7.87
N LEU A 14 -22.15 17.76 7.15
CA LEU A 14 -21.55 19.06 6.86
C LEU A 14 -21.40 19.93 8.12
N SER A 15 -22.44 20.00 8.96
CA SER A 15 -22.40 20.76 10.20
C SER A 15 -21.32 20.24 11.17
N SER A 16 -21.28 18.92 11.38
CA SER A 16 -20.22 18.30 12.21
C SER A 16 -18.82 18.49 11.62
N LEU A 17 -18.69 18.56 10.29
CA LEU A 17 -17.42 18.85 9.63
C LEU A 17 -16.91 20.26 9.93
N LEU A 18 -17.78 21.27 9.92
CA LEU A 18 -17.42 22.65 10.24
C LEU A 18 -16.90 22.78 11.68
N GLY A 19 -17.52 22.06 12.62
CA GLY A 19 -17.12 22.10 14.03
C GLY A 19 -15.71 21.58 14.33
N ILE A 20 -15.16 20.71 13.47
CA ILE A 20 -13.84 20.09 13.67
C ILE A 20 -12.72 20.73 12.84
N LEU A 21 -13.03 21.68 11.96
CA LEU A 21 -12.03 22.37 11.12
C LEU A 21 -10.88 23.00 11.93
N PRO A 22 -11.11 23.68 13.08
CA PRO A 22 -10.01 24.24 13.86
C PRO A 22 -9.06 23.16 14.41
N ALA A 23 -9.60 22.02 14.85
CA ALA A 23 -8.81 20.89 15.33
C ALA A 23 -8.00 20.24 14.20
N VAL A 24 -8.59 20.10 13.01
CA VAL A 24 -7.92 19.63 11.80
C VAL A 24 -6.75 20.56 11.44
N ALA A 25 -7.00 21.86 11.34
CA ALA A 25 -5.96 22.84 11.02
C ALA A 25 -4.83 22.87 12.07
N GLY A 26 -5.18 22.82 13.36
CA GLY A 26 -4.23 22.76 14.46
C GLY A 26 -3.35 21.51 14.41
N THR A 27 -3.92 20.34 14.09
CA THR A 27 -3.17 19.08 13.97
C THR A 27 -2.19 19.11 12.80
N ILE A 28 -2.64 19.58 11.63
CA ILE A 28 -1.79 19.74 10.43
C ILE A 28 -0.62 20.67 10.76
N LEU A 29 -0.91 21.83 11.34
CA LEU A 29 0.12 22.83 11.66
C LEU A 29 1.10 22.30 12.71
N SER A 30 0.60 21.65 13.76
CA SER A 30 1.44 21.08 14.82
C SER A 30 2.39 20.01 14.28
N PHE A 31 1.90 19.10 13.45
CA PHE A 31 2.73 18.08 12.82
C PHE A 31 3.78 18.70 11.89
N PHE A 32 3.38 19.65 11.04
CA PHE A 32 4.29 20.36 10.15
C PHE A 32 5.44 21.04 10.92
N LEU A 33 5.10 21.81 11.96
CA LEU A 33 6.08 22.54 12.77
C LEU A 33 7.00 21.58 13.53
N SER A 34 6.43 20.56 14.18
CA SER A 34 7.20 19.59 14.97
C SER A 34 8.18 18.79 14.11
N ASN A 35 7.73 18.31 12.95
CA ASN A 35 8.59 17.56 12.03
C ASN A 35 9.67 18.44 11.40
N SER A 36 9.32 19.68 11.02
CA SER A 36 10.29 20.63 10.48
C SER A 36 11.33 21.05 11.52
N TRP A 37 10.93 21.27 12.77
CA TRP A 37 11.83 21.54 13.89
C TRP A 37 12.77 20.34 14.16
N ARG A 38 12.25 19.12 14.16
CA ARG A 38 13.05 17.90 14.32
C ARG A 38 14.13 17.81 13.24
N GLN A 39 13.76 17.98 11.98
CA GLN A 39 14.69 17.94 10.85
C GLN A 39 15.72 19.08 10.90
N TRP A 40 15.31 20.27 11.37
CA TRP A 40 16.24 21.38 11.58
C TRP A 40 17.29 21.05 12.64
N ARG A 41 16.89 20.48 13.79
CA ARG A 41 17.82 20.01 14.84
C ARG A 41 18.77 18.91 14.36
N GLN A 42 18.35 18.11 13.38
CA GLN A 42 19.16 17.06 12.76
C GLN A 42 20.05 17.58 11.62
N GLY A 43 19.93 18.85 11.22
CA GLY A 43 20.69 19.43 10.10
C GLY A 43 20.25 18.94 8.72
N ILE A 44 19.05 18.38 8.59
CA ILE A 44 18.52 17.80 7.33
C ILE A 44 17.33 18.57 6.74
N LEU A 45 16.92 19.69 7.35
CA LEU A 45 15.83 20.52 6.84
C LEU A 45 16.25 21.24 5.55
N CYS A 46 15.43 21.13 4.51
CA CYS A 46 15.62 21.85 3.25
C CYS A 46 14.27 22.14 2.57
N ALA A 47 14.28 22.90 1.47
CA ALA A 47 13.06 23.19 0.71
C ALA A 47 12.30 21.92 0.26
N ARG A 48 13.02 20.84 -0.09
CA ARG A 48 12.39 19.56 -0.44
C ARG A 48 11.70 18.93 0.75
N SER A 49 12.36 18.90 1.90
CA SER A 49 11.79 18.28 3.11
C SER A 49 10.63 19.12 3.68
N LEU A 50 10.63 20.44 3.52
CA LEU A 50 9.47 21.28 3.84
C LEU A 50 8.23 20.92 2.99
N ARG A 51 8.40 20.72 1.68
CA ARG A 51 7.29 20.25 0.80
C ARG A 51 6.78 18.88 1.22
N ARG A 52 7.69 17.96 1.57
CA ARG A 52 7.33 16.64 2.12
C ARG A 52 6.56 16.77 3.42
N ASN A 53 7.03 17.58 4.37
CA ASN A 53 6.39 17.75 5.68
C ASN A 53 5.00 18.35 5.50
N ALA A 54 4.81 19.30 4.59
CA ALA A 54 3.49 19.83 4.27
C ALA A 54 2.55 18.74 3.73
N ALA A 55 3.02 17.92 2.79
CA ALA A 55 2.22 16.81 2.24
C ALA A 55 1.91 15.74 3.30
N ALA A 56 2.87 15.36 4.15
CA ALA A 56 2.69 14.40 5.23
C ALA A 56 1.65 14.87 6.27
N SER A 57 1.60 16.18 6.53
CA SER A 57 0.68 16.76 7.50
C SER A 57 -0.78 16.55 7.12
N PHE A 58 -1.12 16.44 5.83
CA PHE A 58 -2.48 16.06 5.42
C PHE A 58 -2.84 14.61 5.78
N GLY A 59 -1.85 13.73 5.89
CA GLY A 59 -2.04 12.34 6.32
C GLY A 59 -2.56 12.23 7.75
N THR A 60 -2.29 13.21 8.63
CA THR A 60 -2.74 13.18 10.02
C THR A 60 -4.26 13.36 10.15
N VAL A 61 -4.93 13.82 9.09
CA VAL A 61 -6.38 14.08 9.09
C VAL A 61 -7.20 12.79 9.12
N ILE A 62 -6.62 11.65 8.73
CA ILE A 62 -7.33 10.36 8.68
C ILE A 62 -7.92 9.95 10.03
N SER A 63 -7.31 10.38 11.14
CA SER A 63 -7.74 10.10 12.50
C SER A 63 -8.88 11.01 12.99
N LEU A 64 -9.10 12.16 12.33
CA LEU A 64 -9.99 13.21 12.82
C LEU A 64 -11.37 13.21 12.16
N LEU A 65 -11.49 12.57 10.98
CA LEU A 65 -12.68 12.63 10.15
C LEU A 65 -13.34 11.25 10.00
N LYS A 66 -14.67 11.24 9.90
CA LYS A 66 -15.38 10.03 9.48
C LYS A 66 -15.00 9.67 8.03
N PRO A 67 -15.02 8.37 7.63
CA PRO A 67 -14.65 7.92 6.28
C PRO A 67 -15.28 8.72 5.13
N ARG A 68 -16.57 9.06 5.24
CA ARG A 68 -17.30 9.84 4.21
C ARG A 68 -16.86 11.31 4.16
N GLN A 69 -16.59 11.92 5.32
CA GLN A 69 -16.11 13.30 5.42
C GLN A 69 -14.70 13.45 4.86
N LEU A 70 -13.82 12.49 5.18
CA LEU A 70 -12.46 12.45 4.66
C LEU A 70 -12.46 12.43 3.12
N ARG A 71 -13.31 11.59 2.52
CA ARG A 71 -13.53 11.48 1.06
C ARG A 71 -14.11 12.72 0.39
N VAL A 72 -14.56 13.74 1.12
CA VAL A 72 -14.91 15.03 0.53
C VAL A 72 -13.68 15.91 0.34
N PHE A 73 -12.74 15.88 1.29
CA PHE A 73 -11.47 16.61 1.19
C PHE A 73 -10.53 16.00 0.16
N VAL A 74 -10.55 14.67 -0.01
CA VAL A 74 -9.84 14.00 -1.11
C VAL A 74 -10.72 14.12 -2.36
N SER A 75 -10.36 15.02 -3.28
CA SER A 75 -11.27 15.52 -4.32
C SER A 75 -11.73 14.49 -5.36
N ASN A 76 -11.01 13.37 -5.51
CA ASN A 76 -11.18 12.41 -6.61
C ASN A 76 -11.30 10.96 -6.12
N THR A 77 -12.03 10.13 -6.87
CA THR A 77 -12.01 8.67 -6.73
C THR A 77 -10.69 8.10 -7.25
N THR A 78 -10.39 6.83 -6.96
CA THR A 78 -9.19 6.17 -7.50
C THR A 78 -9.24 6.18 -9.04
N GLY A 79 -10.35 5.79 -9.64
CA GLY A 79 -10.49 5.74 -11.09
C GLY A 79 -10.35 7.10 -11.76
N LYS A 80 -10.92 8.17 -11.18
CA LYS A 80 -10.73 9.54 -11.67
C LYS A 80 -9.26 9.98 -11.54
N THR A 81 -8.61 9.69 -10.41
CA THR A 81 -7.20 10.04 -10.20
C THR A 81 -6.29 9.34 -11.20
N VAL A 82 -6.57 8.08 -11.54
CA VAL A 82 -5.84 7.36 -12.59
C VAL A 82 -6.10 7.99 -13.96
N ALA A 83 -7.36 8.25 -14.32
CA ALA A 83 -7.71 8.84 -15.61
C ALA A 83 -7.07 10.23 -15.82
N ASP A 84 -7.14 11.10 -14.82
CA ASP A 84 -6.55 12.45 -14.85
C ASP A 84 -5.03 12.37 -14.99
N TYR A 85 -4.37 11.42 -14.30
CA TYR A 85 -2.93 11.22 -14.43
C TYR A 85 -2.54 10.74 -15.83
N CYS A 86 -3.27 9.76 -16.38
CA CYS A 86 -3.01 9.24 -17.72
C CYS A 86 -3.18 10.33 -18.79
N ALA A 87 -4.24 11.13 -18.71
CA ALA A 87 -4.46 12.27 -19.59
C ALA A 87 -3.33 13.31 -19.49
N ALA A 88 -2.91 13.66 -18.27
CA ALA A 88 -1.82 14.62 -18.04
C ALA A 88 -0.43 14.11 -18.49
N LYS A 89 -0.27 12.80 -18.74
CA LYS A 89 0.98 12.16 -19.15
C LYS A 89 0.92 11.54 -20.54
N ASP A 90 -0.17 11.74 -21.27
CA ASP A 90 -0.41 11.16 -22.59
C ASP A 90 -0.24 9.63 -22.60
N LEU A 91 -0.82 8.96 -21.61
CA LEU A 91 -0.80 7.50 -21.47
C LEU A 91 -2.17 6.92 -21.82
N THR A 92 -2.19 5.76 -22.48
CA THR A 92 -3.45 5.04 -22.70
C THR A 92 -3.99 4.49 -21.38
N HIS A 93 -5.32 4.47 -21.23
CA HIS A 93 -5.98 4.01 -20.01
C HIS A 93 -7.17 3.11 -20.37
N GLN A 94 -7.15 1.87 -19.89
CA GLN A 94 -8.24 0.92 -20.05
C GLN A 94 -8.77 0.49 -18.67
N PRO A 95 -9.91 1.06 -18.21
CA PRO A 95 -10.62 0.55 -17.05
C PRO A 95 -11.42 -0.72 -17.42
N ILE A 96 -11.32 -1.76 -16.59
CA ILE A 96 -12.03 -3.03 -16.74
C ILE A 96 -12.76 -3.33 -15.42
N LEU A 97 -14.07 -3.57 -15.51
CA LEU A 97 -14.87 -4.01 -14.37
C LEU A 97 -14.56 -5.47 -14.05
N VAL A 98 -14.28 -5.75 -12.79
CA VAL A 98 -14.03 -7.09 -12.26
C VAL A 98 -15.21 -7.48 -11.40
N GLU A 99 -16.04 -8.38 -11.93
CA GLU A 99 -17.11 -9.00 -11.17
C GLU A 99 -16.54 -9.93 -10.09
N ASN A 100 -17.22 -9.99 -8.95
CA ASN A 100 -16.86 -10.86 -7.85
C ASN A 100 -18.00 -11.85 -7.56
N SER A 101 -17.72 -13.14 -7.73
CA SER A 101 -18.66 -14.24 -7.47
C SER A 101 -18.94 -14.49 -5.99
N ASP A 102 -18.12 -13.93 -5.11
CA ASP A 102 -18.09 -14.28 -3.68
C ASP A 102 -19.00 -13.37 -2.83
N GLY A 103 -19.97 -12.69 -3.48
CA GLY A 103 -20.97 -11.85 -2.81
C GLY A 103 -20.50 -10.44 -2.43
N PHE A 104 -19.30 -10.03 -2.87
CA PHE A 104 -18.77 -8.68 -2.65
C PHE A 104 -19.03 -7.78 -3.87
N PRO A 105 -19.05 -6.44 -3.70
CA PRO A 105 -19.16 -5.50 -4.81
C PRO A 105 -18.08 -5.72 -5.88
N PRO A 106 -18.33 -5.35 -7.15
CA PRO A 106 -17.30 -5.39 -8.18
C PRO A 106 -16.21 -4.35 -7.90
N ALA A 107 -15.03 -4.58 -8.47
CA ALA A 107 -13.89 -3.66 -8.44
C ALA A 107 -13.51 -3.22 -9.85
N MET A 108 -12.63 -2.23 -9.96
CA MET A 108 -12.09 -1.78 -11.25
C MET A 108 -10.60 -2.09 -11.35
N LEU A 109 -10.17 -2.69 -12.47
CA LEU A 109 -8.77 -2.77 -12.85
C LEU A 109 -8.46 -1.68 -13.87
N HIS A 110 -7.43 -0.88 -13.58
CA HIS A 110 -6.94 0.14 -14.49
C HIS A 110 -5.63 -0.31 -15.13
N PHE A 111 -5.69 -0.67 -16.40
CA PHE A 111 -4.51 -0.91 -17.22
C PHE A 111 -4.01 0.44 -17.75
N ILE A 112 -2.76 0.78 -17.44
CA ILE A 112 -2.11 2.02 -17.86
C ILE A 112 -1.05 1.68 -18.88
N ASP A 113 -1.13 2.29 -20.06
CA ASP A 113 -0.24 2.08 -21.20
C ASP A 113 -0.10 0.61 -21.64
N CYS A 114 -1.17 -0.16 -21.43
CA CYS A 114 -1.25 -1.57 -21.77
C CYS A 114 -2.69 -2.06 -21.86
N LYS A 115 -2.88 -3.30 -22.30
CA LYS A 115 -4.18 -3.99 -22.36
C LYS A 115 -4.16 -5.32 -21.62
N LEU A 116 -5.32 -5.75 -21.13
CA LEU A 116 -5.47 -7.04 -20.42
C LEU A 116 -4.86 -8.22 -21.20
N ALA A 117 -5.14 -8.34 -22.51
CA ALA A 117 -4.66 -9.47 -23.32
C ALA A 117 -3.19 -9.36 -23.79
N GLN A 118 -2.47 -8.27 -23.48
CA GLN A 118 -1.20 -7.90 -24.13
C GLN A 118 0.03 -8.83 -23.99
N LYS A 119 0.11 -9.93 -23.26
CA LYS A 119 1.40 -10.60 -22.92
C LYS A 119 2.45 -9.69 -22.25
N GLY A 120 3.44 -10.33 -21.61
CA GLY A 120 4.53 -9.66 -20.91
C GLY A 120 4.20 -9.29 -19.45
N PRO A 121 5.22 -8.81 -18.71
CA PRO A 121 5.13 -8.66 -17.27
C PRO A 121 4.17 -7.55 -16.88
N ILE A 122 3.48 -7.71 -15.75
CA ILE A 122 2.65 -6.68 -15.16
C ILE A 122 3.05 -6.43 -13.71
N LEU A 123 2.83 -5.20 -13.25
CA LEU A 123 2.78 -4.86 -11.83
C LEU A 123 1.33 -4.59 -11.46
N LEU A 124 0.70 -5.52 -10.73
CA LEU A 124 -0.58 -5.30 -10.08
C LEU A 124 -0.35 -4.59 -8.76
N TYR A 125 -0.78 -3.33 -8.68
CA TYR A 125 -0.57 -2.46 -7.53
C TYR A 125 -1.85 -2.23 -6.73
N PHE A 126 -1.72 -2.37 -5.42
CA PHE A 126 -2.76 -2.14 -4.42
C PHE A 126 -2.43 -0.85 -3.67
N HIS A 127 -3.31 0.15 -3.78
CA HIS A 127 -3.06 1.46 -3.18
C HIS A 127 -3.23 1.47 -1.65
N GLY A 128 -2.66 2.47 -0.99
CA GLY A 128 -2.83 2.68 0.46
C GLY A 128 -4.13 3.39 0.81
N GLY A 129 -4.18 4.01 2.00
CA GLY A 129 -5.33 4.81 2.46
C GLY A 129 -6.24 4.11 3.46
N GLY A 130 -5.76 3.08 4.16
CA GLY A 130 -6.50 2.43 5.25
C GLY A 130 -7.80 1.73 4.82
N PHE A 131 -7.95 1.42 3.53
CA PHE A 131 -9.22 1.01 2.91
C PHE A 131 -10.35 2.05 2.98
N ILE A 132 -10.05 3.29 3.41
CA ILE A 132 -10.99 4.41 3.57
C ILE A 132 -10.81 5.45 2.47
N VAL A 133 -9.56 5.73 2.11
CA VAL A 133 -9.14 6.84 1.26
C VAL A 133 -8.78 6.31 -0.13
N PRO A 134 -9.23 6.98 -1.22
CA PRO A 134 -8.82 6.62 -2.58
C PRO A 134 -7.32 6.85 -2.81
N LEU A 135 -6.81 6.31 -3.91
CA LEU A 135 -5.43 6.52 -4.34
C LEU A 135 -5.11 8.02 -4.44
N HIS A 136 -4.00 8.44 -3.82
CA HIS A 136 -3.51 9.82 -3.92
C HIS A 136 -2.85 10.12 -5.28
N SER A 137 -1.99 9.23 -5.75
CA SER A 137 -1.32 9.39 -7.05
C SER A 137 -0.82 8.04 -7.59
N PRO A 138 -1.04 7.71 -8.88
CA PRO A 138 -0.49 6.50 -9.49
C PRO A 138 1.00 6.61 -9.82
N ALA A 139 1.63 7.77 -9.61
CA ALA A 139 3.00 8.04 -10.05
C ALA A 139 4.02 7.01 -9.52
N PHE A 140 3.90 6.59 -8.26
CA PHE A 140 4.77 5.59 -7.67
C PHE A 140 4.60 4.22 -8.35
N ALA A 141 3.36 3.76 -8.51
CA ALA A 141 3.04 2.48 -9.16
C ALA A 141 3.51 2.44 -10.62
N VAL A 142 3.26 3.50 -11.38
CA VAL A 142 3.69 3.63 -12.79
C VAL A 142 5.21 3.64 -12.91
N SER A 143 5.90 4.39 -12.02
CA SER A 143 7.37 4.41 -12.00
C SER A 143 7.95 3.04 -11.64
N SER A 144 7.36 2.36 -10.66
CA SER A 144 7.75 1.02 -10.22
C SER A 144 7.59 -0.01 -11.34
N ALA A 145 6.45 0.00 -12.04
CA ALA A 145 6.20 -0.89 -13.17
C ALA A 145 7.25 -0.71 -14.27
N ARG A 146 7.56 0.55 -14.64
CA ARG A 146 8.60 0.86 -15.64
C ARG A 146 9.98 0.34 -15.24
N ILE A 147 10.38 0.49 -13.99
CA ILE A 147 11.66 -0.02 -13.47
C ILE A 147 11.71 -1.55 -13.57
N ALA A 148 10.60 -2.22 -13.27
CA ALA A 148 10.46 -3.68 -13.39
C ALA A 148 10.28 -4.17 -14.84
N ARG A 149 10.31 -3.27 -15.83
CA ARG A 149 9.98 -3.58 -17.25
C ARG A 149 8.63 -4.28 -17.39
N ALA A 150 7.66 -3.82 -16.60
CA ALA A 150 6.32 -4.36 -16.49
C ALA A 150 5.29 -3.28 -16.83
N SER A 151 4.10 -3.70 -17.24
CA SER A 151 2.97 -2.80 -17.43
C SER A 151 2.27 -2.48 -16.10
N PRO A 152 1.96 -1.20 -15.80
CA PRO A 152 1.25 -0.81 -14.59
C PRO A 152 -0.23 -1.16 -14.64
N VAL A 153 -0.69 -1.90 -13.64
CA VAL A 153 -2.11 -2.23 -13.43
C VAL A 153 -2.48 -1.87 -12.00
N LEU A 154 -3.51 -1.04 -11.81
CA LEU A 154 -3.97 -0.65 -10.46
C LEU A 154 -5.34 -1.24 -10.18
N LEU A 155 -5.51 -1.80 -8.98
CA LEU A 155 -6.82 -2.19 -8.47
C LEU A 155 -7.47 -1.02 -7.73
N GLU A 156 -8.57 -0.52 -8.28
CA GLU A 156 -9.54 0.31 -7.57
C GLU A 156 -10.54 -0.62 -6.87
N TYR A 157 -10.22 -0.97 -5.63
CA TYR A 157 -11.09 -1.75 -4.74
C TYR A 157 -12.12 -0.85 -4.07
N THR A 158 -13.21 -1.44 -3.58
CA THR A 158 -14.27 -0.70 -2.89
C THR A 158 -13.82 -0.31 -1.48
N LEU A 159 -14.03 0.95 -1.10
CA LEU A 159 -13.62 1.53 0.18
C LEU A 159 -14.71 1.34 1.24
N VAL A 160 -14.35 1.51 2.51
CA VAL A 160 -15.31 1.52 3.61
C VAL A 160 -16.11 2.83 3.63
N PRO A 161 -17.40 2.80 4.04
CA PRO A 161 -18.14 1.63 4.53
C PRO A 161 -18.87 0.86 3.42
N GLU A 162 -18.66 1.17 2.14
CA GLU A 162 -19.35 0.48 1.05
C GLU A 162 -18.96 -1.00 0.91
N CYS A 163 -17.75 -1.36 1.35
CA CYS A 163 -17.30 -2.73 1.47
C CYS A 163 -16.38 -2.86 2.70
N GLU A 164 -16.72 -3.77 3.61
CA GLU A 164 -15.95 -4.06 4.84
C GLU A 164 -15.07 -5.31 4.64
N TYR A 165 -14.24 -5.65 5.62
CA TYR A 165 -13.47 -6.90 5.61
C TYR A 165 -14.39 -8.14 5.44
N PRO A 166 -14.03 -9.16 4.63
CA PRO A 166 -12.80 -9.34 3.85
C PRO A 166 -12.90 -8.91 2.38
N GLY A 167 -13.82 -8.00 2.03
CA GLY A 167 -14.19 -7.75 0.63
C GLY A 167 -13.08 -7.19 -0.25
N GLN A 168 -12.17 -6.37 0.26
CA GLN A 168 -11.03 -5.89 -0.53
C GLN A 168 -10.09 -7.04 -0.94
N LEU A 169 -9.86 -8.02 -0.07
CA LEU A 169 -9.11 -9.22 -0.42
C LEU A 169 -9.86 -10.03 -1.49
N ALA A 170 -11.18 -10.17 -1.36
CA ALA A 170 -11.99 -10.88 -2.34
C ALA A 170 -11.89 -10.22 -3.73
N GLN A 171 -11.91 -8.89 -3.79
CA GLN A 171 -11.72 -8.11 -5.01
C GLN A 171 -10.31 -8.27 -5.60
N ALA A 172 -9.27 -8.31 -4.77
CA ALA A 172 -7.91 -8.58 -5.23
C ALA A 172 -7.75 -10.00 -5.81
N VAL A 173 -8.39 -10.99 -5.18
CA VAL A 173 -8.41 -12.37 -5.67
C VAL A 173 -9.18 -12.47 -6.99
N ALA A 174 -10.33 -11.81 -7.12
CA ALA A 174 -11.11 -11.77 -8.36
C ALA A 174 -10.31 -11.10 -9.50
N ALA A 175 -9.61 -10.01 -9.21
CA ALA A 175 -8.75 -9.31 -10.15
C ALA A 175 -7.60 -10.20 -10.65
N LEU A 176 -6.91 -10.89 -9.73
CA LEU A 176 -5.86 -11.85 -10.09
C LEU A 176 -6.41 -13.02 -10.92
N ARG A 177 -7.59 -13.55 -10.55
CA ARG A 177 -8.25 -14.61 -11.31
C ARG A 177 -8.53 -14.20 -12.76
N LEU A 178 -8.97 -12.95 -12.99
CA LEU A 178 -9.14 -12.40 -14.33
C LEU A 178 -7.81 -12.28 -15.08
N ILE A 179 -6.80 -11.68 -14.44
CA ILE A 179 -5.47 -11.47 -15.03
C ILE A 179 -4.82 -12.81 -15.44
N LEU A 180 -4.95 -13.84 -14.60
CA LEU A 180 -4.36 -15.17 -14.80
C LEU A 180 -4.94 -15.92 -16.01
N GLN A 181 -6.08 -15.48 -16.56
CA GLN A 181 -6.59 -16.00 -17.84
C GLN A 181 -5.73 -15.55 -19.03
N TYR A 182 -4.94 -14.48 -18.87
CA TYR A 182 -4.16 -13.85 -19.94
C TYR A 182 -2.66 -13.74 -19.63
N ARG A 183 -2.24 -14.03 -18.40
CA ARG A 183 -0.85 -13.92 -17.94
C ARG A 183 -0.47 -15.11 -17.08
N SER A 184 0.77 -15.57 -17.24
CA SER A 184 1.35 -16.54 -16.31
C SER A 184 1.57 -15.88 -14.94
N PRO A 185 1.48 -16.63 -13.82
CA PRO A 185 1.97 -16.15 -12.52
C PRO A 185 3.40 -15.57 -12.60
N ALA A 186 4.28 -16.19 -13.39
CA ALA A 186 5.67 -15.74 -13.58
C ALA A 186 5.81 -14.39 -14.31
N ASP A 187 4.73 -13.85 -14.86
CA ASP A 187 4.66 -12.50 -15.43
C ASP A 187 4.08 -11.47 -14.47
N ILE A 188 3.64 -11.86 -13.28
CA ILE A 188 2.94 -10.98 -12.35
C ILE A 188 3.87 -10.62 -11.20
N ILE A 189 4.05 -9.32 -11.00
CA ILE A 189 4.52 -8.75 -9.74
C ILE A 189 3.29 -8.18 -9.04
N ILE A 190 3.08 -8.53 -7.76
CA ILE A 190 2.09 -7.85 -6.92
C ILE A 190 2.80 -6.87 -5.99
N GLY A 191 2.18 -5.72 -5.74
CA GLY A 191 2.78 -4.70 -4.90
C GLY A 191 1.75 -3.81 -4.22
N GLY A 192 2.12 -3.19 -3.12
CA GLY A 192 1.25 -2.19 -2.50
C GLY A 192 1.88 -1.48 -1.32
N GLU A 193 1.15 -0.50 -0.80
CA GLU A 193 1.58 0.31 0.35
C GLU A 193 0.53 0.35 1.46
N SER A 194 0.94 0.41 2.73
CA SER A 194 0.02 0.49 3.88
C SER A 194 -1.05 -0.62 3.86
N ALA A 195 -2.32 -0.26 3.73
CA ALA A 195 -3.44 -1.18 3.52
C ALA A 195 -3.33 -1.99 2.22
N GLY A 196 -2.81 -1.42 1.13
CA GLY A 196 -2.50 -2.17 -0.09
C GLY A 196 -1.32 -3.11 0.08
N GLY A 197 -0.35 -2.75 0.94
CA GLY A 197 0.74 -3.63 1.36
C GLY A 197 0.22 -4.81 2.18
N ASN A 198 -0.73 -4.57 3.09
CA ASN A 198 -1.50 -5.62 3.77
C ASN A 198 -2.19 -6.53 2.75
N MET A 199 -2.88 -5.97 1.76
CA MET A 199 -3.58 -6.74 0.72
C MET A 199 -2.63 -7.60 -0.13
N ALA A 200 -1.43 -7.10 -0.46
CA ALA A 200 -0.41 -7.90 -1.13
C ALA A 200 0.01 -9.13 -0.31
N LEU A 201 0.22 -8.95 1.00
CA LEU A 201 0.54 -10.06 1.92
C LEU A 201 -0.67 -10.99 2.14
N ALA A 202 -1.88 -10.45 2.19
CA ALA A 202 -3.11 -11.21 2.34
C ALA A 202 -3.38 -12.10 1.12
N VAL A 203 -3.06 -11.65 -0.10
CA VAL A 203 -3.09 -12.49 -1.31
C VAL A 203 -2.12 -13.66 -1.18
N LEU A 204 -0.89 -13.44 -0.70
CA LEU A 204 0.06 -14.52 -0.47
C LEU A 204 -0.44 -15.49 0.62
N ALA A 205 -1.06 -14.98 1.68
CA ALA A 205 -1.70 -15.80 2.71
C ALA A 205 -2.86 -16.63 2.13
N HIS A 206 -3.70 -16.04 1.27
CA HIS A 206 -4.82 -16.72 0.60
C HIS A 206 -4.36 -17.87 -0.30
N LEU A 207 -3.18 -17.75 -0.91
CA LEU A 207 -2.56 -18.81 -1.70
C LEU A 207 -2.00 -19.95 -0.86
N GLN A 208 -1.60 -19.69 0.39
CA GLN A 208 -1.18 -20.72 1.35
C GLN A 208 -2.39 -21.44 1.95
N GLN A 209 -3.38 -20.65 2.35
CA GLN A 209 -4.63 -21.11 2.92
C GLN A 209 -5.74 -20.16 2.47
N PRO A 210 -6.80 -20.64 1.80
CA PRO A 210 -7.91 -19.78 1.41
C PRO A 210 -8.66 -19.19 2.61
N LYS A 211 -8.97 -17.88 2.59
CA LYS A 211 -9.87 -17.24 3.55
C LYS A 211 -11.28 -17.81 3.40
N PRO A 212 -11.93 -18.29 4.47
CA PRO A 212 -13.33 -18.68 4.41
C PRO A 212 -14.22 -17.55 3.90
N GLY A 213 -15.08 -17.86 2.91
CA GLY A 213 -15.93 -16.90 2.23
C GLY A 213 -15.33 -16.27 0.96
N ILE A 214 -14.08 -16.60 0.61
CA ILE A 214 -13.45 -16.19 -0.66
C ILE A 214 -13.03 -17.43 -1.43
N ALA A 215 -13.42 -17.53 -2.70
CA ALA A 215 -13.06 -18.67 -3.52
C ALA A 215 -11.52 -18.78 -3.65
N PRO A 216 -10.95 -20.01 -3.61
CA PRO A 216 -9.52 -20.20 -3.76
C PRO A 216 -8.97 -19.53 -5.03
N LEU A 217 -7.75 -18.99 -4.94
CA LEU A 217 -6.99 -18.56 -6.11
C LEU A 217 -6.07 -19.70 -6.54
N VAL A 218 -6.32 -20.28 -7.70
CA VAL A 218 -5.49 -21.36 -8.25
C VAL A 218 -4.51 -20.75 -9.24
N LEU A 219 -3.20 -20.91 -8.98
CA LEU A 219 -2.16 -20.51 -9.92
C LEU A 219 -1.97 -21.61 -10.98
N PRO A 220 -2.02 -21.28 -12.30
CA PRO A 220 -1.74 -22.24 -13.34
C PRO A 220 -0.32 -22.84 -13.21
N PRO A 221 -0.13 -24.15 -13.45
CA PRO A 221 1.13 -24.84 -13.17
C PRO A 221 2.29 -24.53 -14.14
N ALA A 222 2.08 -23.81 -15.24
CA ALA A 222 3.12 -23.50 -16.22
C ALA A 222 2.93 -22.12 -16.87
N PRO A 223 4.02 -21.36 -17.17
CA PRO A 223 5.43 -21.61 -16.89
C PRO A 223 5.90 -21.33 -15.44
N GLY A 224 5.00 -21.17 -14.46
CA GLY A 224 5.38 -21.09 -13.05
C GLY A 224 4.18 -21.02 -12.11
N ASP A 225 4.28 -21.63 -10.93
CA ASP A 225 3.26 -21.65 -9.89
C ASP A 225 3.46 -20.55 -8.83
N ARG A 226 4.25 -19.52 -9.17
CA ARG A 226 4.67 -18.42 -8.30
C ARG A 226 4.59 -17.10 -9.03
N PHE A 227 4.28 -16.04 -8.29
CA PHE A 227 4.46 -14.68 -8.79
C PHE A 227 5.95 -14.37 -8.97
N ARG A 228 6.28 -13.58 -9.99
CA ARG A 228 7.66 -13.08 -10.23
C ARG A 228 8.22 -12.36 -9.00
N GLY A 229 7.36 -11.65 -8.29
CA GLY A 229 7.72 -11.00 -7.05
C GLY A 229 6.51 -10.43 -6.32
N ALA A 230 6.68 -10.19 -5.03
CA ALA A 230 5.77 -9.44 -4.21
C ALA A 230 6.53 -8.35 -3.45
N PHE A 231 5.99 -7.14 -3.35
CA PHE A 231 6.54 -6.13 -2.45
C PHE A 231 5.46 -5.43 -1.62
N ALA A 232 5.84 -5.01 -0.43
CA ALA A 232 4.95 -4.32 0.49
C ALA A 232 5.70 -3.15 1.15
N ILE A 233 5.20 -1.93 0.95
CA ILE A 233 5.76 -0.69 1.49
C ILE A 233 4.97 -0.32 2.73
N SER A 234 5.64 -0.18 3.86
CA SER A 234 5.02 0.18 5.13
C SER A 234 3.73 -0.63 5.41
N PRO A 235 3.70 -1.97 5.19
CA PRO A 235 2.44 -2.70 5.21
C PRO A 235 1.80 -2.63 6.60
N ARG A 236 0.48 -2.47 6.65
CA ARG A 236 -0.24 -2.64 7.91
C ARG A 236 -0.31 -4.13 8.23
N THR A 237 0.58 -4.62 9.09
CA THR A 237 0.67 -6.06 9.42
C THR A 237 -0.05 -6.43 10.72
N ALA A 238 -0.40 -5.45 11.55
CA ALA A 238 -1.15 -5.60 12.80
C ALA A 238 -2.36 -4.65 12.83
N ASN A 239 -3.39 -5.04 13.59
CA ASN A 239 -4.60 -4.23 13.82
C ASN A 239 -4.70 -3.73 15.28
N LEU A 240 -3.63 -3.87 16.06
CA LEU A 240 -3.51 -3.40 17.44
C LEU A 240 -2.26 -2.52 17.57
N ALA A 241 -2.33 -1.46 18.37
CA ALA A 241 -1.24 -0.51 18.60
C ALA A 241 -0.35 -0.94 19.78
N THR A 242 0.08 -2.20 19.83
CA THR A 242 0.82 -2.76 20.97
C THR A 242 2.33 -2.76 20.78
N ALA A 243 2.82 -2.56 19.55
CA ALA A 243 4.24 -2.59 19.28
C ALA A 243 4.97 -1.37 19.85
N GLU A 244 6.22 -1.56 20.29
CA GLU A 244 7.04 -0.52 20.93
C GLU A 244 7.25 0.71 20.04
N SER A 245 7.29 0.52 18.71
CA SER A 245 7.37 1.61 17.74
C SER A 245 6.22 2.61 17.82
N PHE A 246 5.01 2.24 18.27
CA PHE A 246 3.93 3.20 18.52
C PHE A 246 4.32 4.21 19.61
N ARG A 247 5.10 3.78 20.61
CA ARG A 247 5.63 4.66 21.66
C ARG A 247 6.86 5.42 21.19
N THR A 248 7.88 4.73 20.65
CA THR A 248 9.18 5.36 20.34
C THR A 248 9.14 6.29 19.12
N ASN A 249 8.18 6.09 18.22
CA ASN A 249 8.01 6.89 17.00
C ASN A 249 6.76 7.78 17.02
N SER A 250 6.07 7.87 18.16
CA SER A 250 4.98 8.83 18.35
C SER A 250 5.42 10.25 17.98
N GLY A 251 4.62 10.93 17.16
CA GLY A 251 4.91 12.28 16.64
C GLY A 251 6.00 12.36 15.57
N LYS A 252 6.68 11.25 15.24
CA LYS A 252 7.60 11.20 14.09
C LYS A 252 6.90 10.83 12.79
N ASP A 253 5.88 9.99 12.91
CA ASP A 253 5.04 9.48 11.85
C ASP A 253 3.69 10.22 11.80
N PHE A 254 3.11 10.38 10.60
CA PHE A 254 1.75 10.89 10.48
C PHE A 254 0.70 9.83 10.85
N MET A 255 1.08 8.56 10.84
CA MET A 255 0.29 7.50 11.45
C MET A 255 0.45 7.49 12.98
N SER A 256 -0.61 7.13 13.67
CA SER A 256 -0.67 7.07 15.13
C SER A 256 -1.55 5.91 15.58
N GLU A 257 -1.53 5.61 16.88
CA GLU A 257 -2.48 4.69 17.50
C GLU A 257 -3.93 5.09 17.19
N HIS A 258 -4.26 6.37 17.32
CA HIS A 258 -5.60 6.87 17.02
C HIS A 258 -6.00 6.66 15.55
N SER A 259 -5.07 6.89 14.61
CA SER A 259 -5.31 6.59 13.19
C SER A 259 -5.57 5.10 12.98
N LEU A 260 -4.80 4.22 13.62
CA LEU A 260 -5.01 2.76 13.52
C LEU A 260 -6.38 2.36 14.07
N VAL A 261 -6.76 2.84 15.26
CA VAL A 261 -8.07 2.55 15.88
C VAL A 261 -9.22 3.03 14.99
N ALA A 262 -9.13 4.22 14.42
CA ALA A 262 -10.16 4.75 13.52
C ALA A 262 -10.30 3.89 12.25
N ILE A 263 -9.16 3.45 11.69
CA ILE A 263 -9.13 2.58 10.52
C ILE A 263 -9.75 1.21 10.84
N THR A 264 -9.35 0.57 11.94
CA THR A 264 -9.84 -0.77 12.30
C THR A 264 -11.32 -0.75 12.67
N ALA A 265 -11.79 0.29 13.37
CA ALA A 265 -13.21 0.47 13.65
C ALA A 265 -14.06 0.61 12.37
N SER A 266 -13.51 1.21 11.32
CA SER A 266 -14.20 1.39 10.03
C SER A 266 -14.14 0.14 9.14
N TRP A 267 -13.00 -0.55 9.13
CA TRP A 267 -12.78 -1.73 8.28
C TRP A 267 -13.31 -3.03 8.87
N LYS A 268 -13.42 -3.10 10.20
CA LYS A 268 -13.90 -4.23 11.00
C LYS A 268 -13.18 -5.55 10.69
N PRO A 269 -11.84 -5.60 10.80
CA PRO A 269 -11.11 -6.85 10.60
C PRO A 269 -11.47 -7.91 11.63
N GLU A 270 -11.42 -9.17 11.20
CA GLU A 270 -11.32 -10.32 12.09
C GLU A 270 -9.87 -10.46 12.62
N ALA A 271 -9.70 -11.18 13.73
CA ALA A 271 -8.37 -11.52 14.27
C ALA A 271 -7.78 -12.72 13.51
N ASP A 272 -7.40 -12.53 12.25
CA ASP A 272 -6.87 -13.56 11.37
C ASP A 272 -5.62 -13.11 10.58
N VAL A 273 -4.97 -14.06 9.89
CA VAL A 273 -3.73 -13.81 9.15
C VAL A 273 -3.89 -12.87 7.95
N TRP A 274 -5.05 -12.87 7.30
CA TRP A 274 -5.28 -12.04 6.11
C TRP A 274 -5.49 -10.58 6.50
N ALA A 275 -6.15 -10.33 7.64
CA ALA A 275 -6.30 -9.00 8.20
C ALA A 275 -5.05 -8.52 8.94
N ALA A 276 -4.33 -9.42 9.61
CA ALA A 276 -3.14 -9.14 10.41
C ALA A 276 -2.04 -10.20 10.16
N PRO A 277 -1.22 -10.04 9.10
CA PRO A 277 -0.10 -10.94 8.78
C PRO A 277 0.85 -11.24 9.94
N VAL A 278 0.96 -10.37 10.94
CA VAL A 278 1.77 -10.56 12.15
C VAL A 278 1.34 -11.81 12.96
N LEU A 279 0.09 -12.25 12.82
CA LEU A 279 -0.45 -13.39 13.57
C LEU A 279 0.05 -14.75 13.06
N ALA A 280 0.57 -14.81 11.82
CA ALA A 280 1.02 -16.07 11.25
C ALA A 280 2.43 -16.45 11.73
N PRO A 281 2.62 -17.69 12.21
CA PRO A 281 3.94 -18.18 12.57
C PRO A 281 4.80 -18.40 11.32
N LYS A 282 6.11 -18.54 11.51
CA LYS A 282 7.05 -18.82 10.42
C LYS A 282 6.66 -20.03 9.56
N SER A 283 6.10 -21.08 10.16
CA SER A 283 5.67 -22.29 9.44
C SER A 283 4.57 -22.01 8.41
N PHE A 284 3.70 -21.03 8.65
CA PHE A 284 2.64 -20.64 7.70
C PHE A 284 3.22 -20.05 6.41
N TRP A 285 4.29 -19.27 6.53
CA TRP A 285 4.91 -18.57 5.40
C TRP A 285 5.88 -19.44 4.60
N VAL A 286 6.19 -20.66 5.06
CA VAL A 286 7.09 -21.56 4.31
C VAL A 286 6.50 -21.84 2.93
N GLY A 287 7.25 -21.50 1.89
CA GLY A 287 6.89 -21.80 0.51
C GLY A 287 5.88 -20.84 -0.13
N PHE A 288 5.59 -19.68 0.47
CA PHE A 288 4.69 -18.65 -0.09
C PHE A 288 4.91 -18.45 -1.60
N LYS A 289 3.85 -18.20 -2.37
CA LYS A 289 3.86 -18.28 -3.84
C LYS A 289 4.39 -17.02 -4.55
N ALA A 290 5.61 -16.59 -4.21
CA ALA A 290 6.36 -15.59 -4.96
C ALA A 290 7.86 -15.94 -4.99
N ASP A 291 8.54 -15.64 -6.09
CA ASP A 291 9.98 -15.93 -6.26
C ASP A 291 10.85 -14.98 -5.44
N LYS A 292 10.40 -13.72 -5.31
CA LYS A 292 11.06 -12.67 -4.54
C LYS A 292 10.04 -11.97 -3.67
N LEU A 293 10.46 -11.56 -2.48
CA LEU A 293 9.65 -10.77 -1.56
C LEU A 293 10.45 -9.57 -1.04
N LEU A 294 9.83 -8.40 -1.02
CA LEU A 294 10.39 -7.22 -0.35
C LEU A 294 9.37 -6.64 0.64
N LEU A 295 9.81 -6.47 1.89
CA LEU A 295 9.16 -5.57 2.83
C LEU A 295 10.05 -4.35 3.01
N VAL A 296 9.48 -3.16 2.93
CA VAL A 296 10.20 -1.90 3.19
C VAL A 296 9.45 -1.14 4.26
N VAL A 297 10.16 -0.61 5.25
CA VAL A 297 9.58 0.19 6.33
C VAL A 297 10.53 1.30 6.75
N GLY A 298 10.01 2.42 7.19
CA GLY A 298 10.75 3.55 7.70
C GLY A 298 11.12 3.36 9.16
N ALA A 299 12.30 3.84 9.55
CA ALA A 299 12.78 3.77 10.92
C ALA A 299 11.96 4.64 11.87
N ASP A 300 11.31 5.69 11.35
CA ASP A 300 10.45 6.62 12.08
C ASP A 300 8.97 6.20 12.02
N GLU A 301 8.63 5.02 11.48
CA GLU A 301 7.24 4.54 11.40
C GLU A 301 6.72 3.98 12.73
N VAL A 302 5.44 4.20 13.02
CA VAL A 302 4.77 3.52 14.14
C VAL A 302 4.54 2.02 13.87
N TYR A 303 4.46 1.60 12.60
CA TYR A 303 4.33 0.20 12.20
C TYR A 303 5.65 -0.57 12.12
N ARG A 304 6.80 0.10 12.36
CA ARG A 304 8.14 -0.48 12.16
C ARG A 304 8.28 -1.87 12.78
N ASP A 305 7.95 -2.02 14.05
CA ASP A 305 8.24 -3.25 14.78
C ASP A 305 7.32 -4.40 14.35
N ASP A 306 6.04 -4.13 14.05
CA ASP A 306 5.11 -5.11 13.50
C ASP A 306 5.52 -5.60 12.10
N VAL A 307 6.03 -4.69 11.25
CA VAL A 307 6.56 -5.03 9.92
C VAL A 307 7.83 -5.87 10.06
N CYS A 308 8.75 -5.48 10.95
CA CYS A 308 9.97 -6.24 11.21
C CYS A 308 9.66 -7.66 11.74
N HIS A 309 8.69 -7.78 12.65
CA HIS A 309 8.24 -9.08 13.15
C HIS A 309 7.67 -9.95 12.03
N THR A 310 6.78 -9.38 11.21
CA THR A 310 6.17 -10.09 10.07
C THR A 310 7.24 -10.52 9.07
N ALA A 311 8.18 -9.63 8.73
CA ALA A 311 9.30 -9.94 7.84
C ALA A 311 10.13 -11.12 8.37
N LYS A 312 10.41 -11.14 9.68
CA LYS A 312 11.08 -12.27 10.35
C LYS A 312 10.28 -13.58 10.23
N MET A 313 8.96 -13.54 10.42
CA MET A 313 8.10 -14.71 10.22
C MET A 313 8.11 -15.20 8.77
N MET A 314 8.18 -14.29 7.80
CA MET A 314 8.29 -14.63 6.38
C MET A 314 9.71 -15.08 5.96
N GLY A 315 10.66 -15.14 6.90
CA GLY A 315 12.05 -15.51 6.62
C GLY A 315 12.84 -14.46 5.86
N ALA A 316 12.39 -13.20 5.86
CA ALA A 316 13.09 -12.10 5.22
C ALA A 316 14.38 -11.77 5.98
N ARG A 317 15.46 -11.56 5.23
CA ARG A 317 16.72 -11.05 5.78
C ARG A 317 16.73 -9.52 5.69
N GLU A 318 17.18 -8.87 6.76
CA GLU A 318 17.42 -7.43 6.71
C GLU A 318 18.58 -7.14 5.77
N VAL A 319 18.37 -6.19 4.86
CA VAL A 319 19.40 -5.68 3.96
C VAL A 319 19.55 -4.18 4.19
N GLY A 320 20.79 -3.76 4.44
CA GLY A 320 21.08 -2.36 4.72
C GLY A 320 20.84 -1.46 3.52
N VAL A 321 20.77 -0.15 3.75
CA VAL A 321 20.62 0.88 2.71
C VAL A 321 21.73 0.89 1.63
N GLY A 322 22.78 0.09 1.79
CA GLY A 322 23.75 -0.18 0.73
C GLY A 322 23.17 -0.98 -0.44
N SER A 323 22.14 -1.82 -0.23
CA SER A 323 21.55 -2.68 -1.28
C SER A 323 20.50 -1.99 -2.15
N LEU A 324 20.33 -0.67 -2.00
CA LEU A 324 19.36 0.13 -2.74
C LEU A 324 19.80 0.36 -4.21
N ASP A 325 21.09 0.21 -4.53
CA ASP A 325 21.57 0.25 -5.91
C ASP A 325 21.29 -1.09 -6.61
N ALA A 326 20.68 -1.03 -7.79
CA ALA A 326 20.42 -2.17 -8.67
C ALA A 326 21.68 -2.99 -8.98
N LYS A 327 22.87 -2.37 -9.01
CA LYS A 327 24.16 -3.02 -9.27
C LYS A 327 24.73 -3.76 -8.05
N THR A 328 24.19 -3.53 -6.85
CA THR A 328 24.70 -4.18 -5.64
C THR A 328 24.38 -5.66 -5.69
N LYS A 329 25.43 -6.50 -5.63
CA LYS A 329 25.25 -7.94 -5.45
C LYS A 329 24.69 -8.18 -4.06
N VAL A 330 23.45 -8.63 -3.98
CA VAL A 330 22.84 -9.02 -2.71
C VAL A 330 22.99 -10.54 -2.57
N PRO A 331 23.69 -11.05 -1.55
CA PRO A 331 23.93 -12.48 -1.39
C PRO A 331 22.62 -13.27 -1.36
N ARG A 332 22.52 -14.35 -2.15
CA ARG A 332 21.39 -15.29 -2.08
C ARG A 332 21.63 -16.24 -0.91
N GLY A 333 20.70 -16.30 0.03
CA GLY A 333 20.65 -17.35 1.04
C GLY A 333 20.02 -18.63 0.49
N GLY A 334 20.06 -19.72 1.26
CA GLY A 334 19.45 -21.01 0.88
C GLY A 334 17.91 -21.08 0.99
N GLY A 335 17.22 -19.96 1.26
CA GLY A 335 15.76 -19.86 1.37
C GLY A 335 15.14 -18.95 0.29
N PRO A 336 13.81 -18.70 0.32
CA PRO A 336 13.17 -17.76 -0.60
C PRO A 336 13.83 -16.38 -0.53
N ASP A 337 13.94 -15.66 -1.65
CA ASP A 337 14.60 -14.35 -1.74
C ASP A 337 13.70 -13.25 -1.14
N ALA A 338 13.52 -13.32 0.17
CA ALA A 338 12.77 -12.38 0.99
C ALA A 338 13.72 -11.39 1.65
N GLN A 339 13.45 -10.10 1.49
CA GLN A 339 14.30 -9.00 1.96
C GLN A 339 13.47 -8.01 2.79
N LEU A 340 14.06 -7.49 3.86
CA LEU A 340 13.54 -6.38 4.64
C LEU A 340 14.49 -5.19 4.50
N ILE A 341 13.97 -4.01 4.19
CA ILE A 341 14.74 -2.75 4.22
C ILE A 341 14.14 -1.83 5.27
N ILE A 342 14.98 -1.39 6.22
CA ILE A 342 14.63 -0.35 7.19
C ILE A 342 15.24 0.98 6.73
N CYS A 343 14.39 1.94 6.37
CA CYS A 343 14.77 3.21 5.77
C CYS A 343 14.98 4.28 6.85
N PRO A 344 16.21 4.79 7.04
CA PRO A 344 16.52 5.73 8.12
C PRO A 344 15.81 7.07 7.90
N ASN A 345 15.25 7.63 8.99
CA ASN A 345 14.55 8.92 9.01
C ASN A 345 13.34 9.01 8.07
N GLU A 346 12.79 7.87 7.63
CA GLU A 346 11.60 7.85 6.79
C GLU A 346 10.37 7.43 7.60
N MET A 347 9.24 8.06 7.27
CA MET A 347 7.93 7.83 7.88
C MET A 347 7.02 6.99 6.97
N HIS A 348 5.77 6.78 7.36
CA HIS A 348 4.87 5.85 6.70
C HIS A 348 4.65 6.17 5.22
N CYS A 349 4.79 5.18 4.34
CA CYS A 349 4.61 5.30 2.89
C CYS A 349 5.37 6.49 2.25
N GLN A 350 6.54 6.83 2.80
CA GLN A 350 7.29 8.01 2.34
C GLN A 350 7.64 7.94 0.86
N ALA A 351 7.79 6.75 0.27
CA ALA A 351 8.04 6.60 -1.16
C ALA A 351 6.97 7.26 -2.04
N SER A 352 5.69 7.00 -1.76
CA SER A 352 4.58 7.59 -2.53
C SER A 352 4.37 9.05 -2.21
N LEU A 353 4.59 9.44 -0.95
CA LEU A 353 4.58 10.84 -0.53
C LEU A 353 5.63 11.63 -1.32
N ASP A 354 6.88 11.16 -1.32
CA ASP A 354 8.00 11.72 -2.06
C ASP A 354 7.68 11.82 -3.55
N MET A 355 7.16 10.73 -4.11
CA MET A 355 6.79 10.70 -5.52
C MET A 355 5.81 11.82 -5.89
N SER A 356 4.83 12.08 -5.02
CA SER A 356 3.79 13.08 -5.22
C SER A 356 4.31 14.52 -5.17
N VAL A 357 5.40 14.78 -4.44
CA VAL A 357 6.01 16.12 -4.33
C VAL A 357 7.30 16.28 -5.15
N GLY A 358 7.55 15.34 -6.07
CA GLY A 358 8.69 15.40 -6.99
C GLY A 358 10.03 14.92 -6.43
N ILE A 359 10.04 14.30 -5.24
CA ILE A 359 11.23 13.69 -4.65
C ILE A 359 11.36 12.25 -5.16
N ARG A 360 12.59 11.81 -5.47
CA ARG A 360 12.86 10.52 -6.15
C ARG A 360 14.00 9.73 -5.52
N ASP A 361 14.78 10.37 -4.65
CA ASP A 361 16.02 9.87 -4.05
C ASP A 361 15.86 9.38 -2.60
N GLY A 362 14.62 9.35 -2.07
CA GLY A 362 14.29 8.76 -0.77
C GLY A 362 14.67 7.28 -0.67
N TYR A 363 14.99 6.82 0.55
CA TYR A 363 15.49 5.48 0.81
C TYR A 363 14.49 4.40 0.40
N MET A 364 13.20 4.54 0.75
CA MET A 364 12.15 3.60 0.35
C MET A 364 12.03 3.52 -1.17
N THR A 365 11.96 4.67 -1.84
CA THR A 365 11.88 4.75 -3.30
C THR A 365 13.04 4.04 -3.96
N ARG A 366 14.27 4.31 -3.49
CA ARG A 366 15.48 3.64 -4.00
C ARG A 366 15.49 2.14 -3.68
N GLY A 367 15.01 1.74 -2.51
CA GLY A 367 14.96 0.33 -2.11
C GLY A 367 14.04 -0.50 -2.97
N VAL A 368 12.82 0.01 -3.20
CA VAL A 368 11.86 -0.63 -4.10
C VAL A 368 12.39 -0.61 -5.53
N ALA A 369 12.92 0.52 -6.02
CA ALA A 369 13.50 0.62 -7.36
C ALA A 369 14.65 -0.37 -7.58
N GLY A 370 15.61 -0.42 -6.66
CA GLY A 370 16.76 -1.33 -6.75
C GLY A 370 16.34 -2.80 -6.71
N TRP A 371 15.33 -3.15 -5.91
CA TRP A 371 14.78 -4.50 -5.88
C TRP A 371 14.04 -4.85 -7.17
N LEU A 372 13.15 -3.97 -7.66
CA LEU A 372 12.39 -4.16 -8.90
C LEU A 372 13.29 -4.27 -10.13
N ALA A 373 14.39 -3.52 -10.19
CA ALA A 373 15.36 -3.60 -11.28
C ALA A 373 16.05 -4.98 -11.37
N ARG A 374 15.97 -5.77 -10.30
CA ARG A 374 16.50 -7.14 -10.23
C ARG A 374 15.42 -8.20 -10.38
N CYS A 375 14.14 -7.83 -10.51
CA CYS A 375 13.01 -8.77 -10.56
C CYS A 375 12.98 -9.57 -11.83
#